data_AF-A0A7C6N5T5-F1
#
_entry.id   AF-A0A7C6N5T5-F1
#
_cell.length_a   1.000
_cell.length_b   1.000
_cell.length_c   1.000
_cell.angle_alpha   90.00
_cell.angle_beta   90.00
_cell.angle_gamma   90.00
#
_symmetry.space_group_name_H-M   'P 1'
#
loop_
_entity.id
_entity.type
_entity.pdbx_description
1 polymer ?
#
loop_
_entity_poly.entity_id
_entity_poly.type
_entity_poly.pdbx_seq_one_letter_code
_entity_poly.pdbx_strand_id
1 'polypeptide(L)'
;MTPDHPSLQKVIFFLEKVLLGEEIFHQRCEKHDNPRWWLEIFMPLCAAATLGLLAPEDPLLEKHTSLWRCFAETAFAGGQYDPEAEWKAQYRHFQVKTKRRTPFYGYYSVLLLTAEKGLLPPALEQKILAYCLHREEGMYYIYDKNPSRLLPITATKDFYHWLRTLTILSRFAGWEQYKSFYYNWVWQQRNADGFWDLMKKPRGHLQLSDSWRTRKNRIIDSSIFILRFLTNKPGY
;
A
#
# COMPACT_ATOMS: atom_id res chain seq x y z
N MET A 1 14.20 -13.39 -3.83
CA MET A 1 13.68 -14.22 -2.73
C MET A 1 12.35 -14.76 -3.20
N THR A 2 12.20 -16.08 -3.28
CA THR A 2 10.90 -16.73 -3.51
C THR A 2 10.13 -16.81 -2.20
N PRO A 3 8.79 -16.93 -2.22
CA PRO A 3 7.98 -17.13 -1.00
C PRO A 3 8.47 -18.28 -0.12
N ASP A 4 9.12 -19.29 -0.70
CA ASP A 4 9.66 -20.47 -0.02
C ASP A 4 10.92 -20.19 0.83
N HIS A 5 11.45 -18.97 0.80
CA HIS A 5 12.63 -18.64 1.59
C HIS A 5 12.33 -18.82 3.10
N PRO A 6 13.17 -19.52 3.88
CA PRO A 6 12.89 -19.85 5.28
C PRO A 6 12.51 -18.64 6.15
N SER A 7 13.15 -17.50 5.93
CA SER A 7 12.81 -16.26 6.63
C SER A 7 11.40 -15.74 6.29
N LEU A 8 10.95 -15.86 5.04
CA LEU A 8 9.61 -15.43 4.65
C LEU A 8 8.55 -16.39 5.19
N GLN A 9 8.82 -17.71 5.19
CA GLN A 9 7.94 -18.71 5.80
C GLN A 9 7.73 -18.47 7.30
N LYS A 10 8.78 -18.09 8.04
CA LYS A 10 8.64 -17.68 9.46
C LYS A 10 7.77 -16.44 9.63
N VAL A 11 7.87 -15.47 8.71
CA VAL A 11 7.03 -14.25 8.74
C VAL A 11 5.59 -14.60 8.44
N ILE A 12 5.33 -15.40 7.39
CA ILE A 12 3.99 -15.88 7.04
C ILE A 12 3.35 -16.57 8.24
N PHE A 13 4.03 -17.56 8.81
CA PHE A 13 3.55 -18.28 9.99
C PHE A 13 3.22 -17.36 11.19
N PHE A 14 4.06 -16.35 11.42
CA PHE A 14 3.77 -15.36 12.47
C PHE A 14 2.53 -14.52 12.15
N LEU A 15 2.36 -14.09 10.90
CA LEU A 15 1.18 -13.33 10.47
C LEU A 15 -0.10 -14.17 10.58
N GLU A 16 -0.07 -15.44 10.19
CA GLU A 16 -1.18 -16.39 10.36
C GLU A 16 -1.61 -16.46 11.84
N LYS A 17 -0.66 -16.64 12.76
CA LYS A 17 -0.93 -16.64 14.20
C LYS A 17 -1.57 -15.35 14.71
N VAL A 18 -1.12 -14.20 14.20
CA VAL A 18 -1.73 -12.90 14.54
C VAL A 18 -3.18 -12.83 14.05
N LEU A 19 -3.47 -13.32 12.85
CA LEU A 19 -4.83 -13.33 12.30
C LEU A 19 -5.76 -14.35 13.00
N LEU A 20 -5.20 -15.43 13.52
CA LEU A 20 -5.89 -16.41 14.36
C LEU A 20 -6.08 -15.95 15.82
N GLY A 21 -5.44 -14.85 16.22
CA GLY A 21 -5.48 -14.32 17.59
C GLY A 21 -4.60 -15.07 18.58
N GLU A 22 -3.69 -15.92 18.08
CA GLU A 22 -2.73 -16.68 18.88
C GLU A 22 -1.52 -15.84 19.27
N GLU A 23 -1.23 -14.76 18.54
CA GLU A 23 -0.08 -13.91 18.76
C GLU A 23 -0.38 -12.43 18.48
N ILE A 24 0.49 -11.53 18.95
CA ILE A 24 0.37 -10.09 18.71
C ILE A 24 1.69 -9.46 18.27
N PHE A 25 1.63 -8.27 17.65
CA PHE A 25 2.85 -7.50 17.43
C PHE A 25 3.42 -7.01 18.77
N HIS A 26 4.57 -7.56 19.17
CA HIS A 26 5.24 -7.22 20.43
C HIS A 26 5.91 -5.83 20.45
N GLN A 27 5.92 -5.13 19.31
CA GLN A 27 6.32 -3.72 19.30
C GLN A 27 5.32 -2.90 20.13
N ARG A 28 5.82 -1.80 20.72
CA ARG A 28 4.99 -0.91 21.55
C ARG A 28 3.73 -0.52 20.78
N CYS A 29 2.56 -0.89 21.31
CA CYS A 29 1.27 -0.45 20.77
C CYS A 29 1.28 1.08 20.65
N GLU A 30 0.89 1.61 19.49
CA GLU A 30 0.66 3.04 19.39
C GLU A 30 -0.40 3.45 20.43
N LYS A 31 -0.07 4.42 21.29
CA LYS A 31 -1.01 4.90 22.30
C LYS A 31 -2.14 5.66 21.59
N HIS A 32 -3.33 5.09 21.64
CA HIS A 32 -4.54 5.70 21.08
C HIS A 32 -5.62 5.87 22.16
N ASP A 33 -6.69 6.57 21.79
CA ASP A 33 -7.82 6.85 22.67
C ASP A 33 -8.59 5.58 23.08
N ASN A 34 -8.52 4.52 22.26
CA ASN A 34 -9.03 3.20 22.60
C ASN A 34 -7.99 2.12 22.21
N PRO A 35 -7.41 1.37 23.18
CA PRO A 35 -6.41 0.35 22.88
C PRO A 35 -6.94 -0.81 22.03
N ARG A 36 -8.26 -1.06 22.05
CA ARG A 36 -8.91 -2.10 21.24
C ARG A 36 -8.78 -1.82 19.74
N TRP A 37 -8.71 -0.54 19.33
CA TRP A 37 -8.51 -0.20 17.92
C TRP A 37 -7.21 -0.80 17.36
N TRP A 38 -6.13 -0.77 18.14
CA TRP A 38 -4.87 -1.34 17.71
C TRP A 38 -4.97 -2.86 17.55
N LEU A 39 -5.46 -3.56 18.57
CA LEU A 39 -5.46 -5.02 18.62
C LEU A 39 -6.52 -5.66 17.71
N GLU A 40 -7.70 -5.05 17.59
CA GLU A 40 -8.85 -5.66 16.92
C GLU A 40 -9.06 -5.14 15.49
N ILE A 41 -8.51 -3.98 15.14
CA ILE A 41 -8.72 -3.35 13.82
C ILE A 41 -7.40 -3.21 13.08
N PHE A 42 -6.47 -2.43 13.62
CA PHE A 42 -5.29 -1.99 12.88
C PHE A 42 -4.24 -3.09 12.71
N MET A 43 -3.91 -3.83 13.77
CA MET A 43 -2.93 -4.92 13.70
C MET A 43 -3.42 -6.06 12.78
N PRO A 44 -4.67 -6.56 12.87
CA PRO A 44 -5.17 -7.55 11.92
C PRO A 44 -5.19 -7.04 10.48
N LEU A 45 -5.52 -5.76 10.25
CA LEU A 45 -5.42 -5.15 8.92
C LEU A 45 -3.98 -5.17 8.41
N CYS A 46 -3.01 -4.72 9.22
CA CYS A 46 -1.60 -4.72 8.86
C CYS A 46 -1.11 -6.15 8.55
N ALA A 47 -1.50 -7.12 9.37
CA ALA A 47 -1.11 -8.50 9.21
C ALA A 47 -1.70 -9.09 7.92
N ALA A 48 -3.00 -8.92 7.67
CA ALA A 48 -3.67 -9.41 6.47
C ALA A 48 -3.13 -8.74 5.20
N ALA A 49 -2.92 -7.43 5.21
CA ALA A 49 -2.35 -6.71 4.07
C ALA A 49 -0.93 -7.17 3.74
N THR A 50 -0.12 -7.47 4.77
CA THR A 50 1.25 -7.98 4.58
C THR A 50 1.25 -9.44 4.13
N LEU A 51 0.33 -10.25 4.66
CA LEU A 51 0.13 -11.63 4.23
C LEU A 51 -0.31 -11.68 2.75
N GLY A 52 -1.22 -10.80 2.33
CA GLY A 52 -1.65 -10.66 0.92
C GLY A 52 -0.53 -10.25 -0.04
N LEU A 53 0.59 -9.73 0.46
CA LEU A 53 1.80 -9.57 -0.35
C LEU A 53 2.63 -10.87 -0.43
N LEU A 54 2.72 -11.63 0.66
CA LEU A 54 3.61 -12.79 0.86
C LEU A 54 3.02 -14.10 0.37
N ALA A 55 1.76 -14.32 0.66
CA ALA A 55 1.00 -15.51 0.37
C ALA A 55 -0.42 -15.07 -0.03
N PRO A 56 -0.62 -14.52 -1.24
CA PRO A 56 -1.94 -14.04 -1.70
C PRO A 56 -3.00 -15.14 -1.76
N GLU A 57 -2.59 -16.41 -1.84
CA GLU A 57 -3.47 -17.58 -1.86
C GLU A 57 -3.78 -18.13 -0.45
N ASP A 58 -3.31 -17.46 0.60
CA ASP A 58 -3.53 -17.90 1.97
C ASP A 58 -5.02 -17.82 2.33
N PRO A 59 -5.64 -18.93 2.79
CA PRO A 59 -7.08 -18.99 3.06
C PRO A 59 -7.53 -18.05 4.19
N LEU A 60 -6.63 -17.62 5.07
CA LEU A 60 -6.96 -16.65 6.13
C LEU A 60 -7.27 -15.26 5.56
N LEU A 61 -6.83 -14.94 4.34
CA LEU A 61 -7.08 -13.65 3.73
C LEU A 61 -8.55 -13.40 3.45
N GLU A 62 -9.31 -14.43 3.04
CA GLU A 62 -10.70 -14.28 2.57
C GLU A 62 -11.59 -13.54 3.58
N LYS A 63 -11.47 -13.89 4.87
CA LYS A 63 -12.23 -13.22 5.94
C LYS A 63 -11.92 -11.72 5.99
N HIS A 64 -10.66 -11.35 5.83
CA HIS A 64 -10.20 -9.98 5.94
C HIS A 64 -10.47 -9.18 4.66
N THR A 65 -10.19 -9.75 3.49
CA THR A 65 -10.46 -9.11 2.19
C THR A 65 -11.96 -8.86 2.01
N SER A 66 -12.82 -9.85 2.31
CA SER A 66 -14.28 -9.69 2.25
C SER A 66 -14.80 -8.62 3.20
N LEU A 67 -14.26 -8.54 4.43
CA LEU A 67 -14.66 -7.52 5.40
C LEU A 67 -14.30 -6.11 4.92
N TRP A 68 -13.06 -5.91 4.46
CA TRP A 68 -12.60 -4.60 3.99
C TRP A 68 -13.26 -4.19 2.67
N ARG A 69 -13.56 -5.15 1.79
CA ARG A 69 -14.41 -4.93 0.61
C ARG A 69 -15.78 -4.41 1.01
N CYS A 70 -16.45 -5.04 1.99
CA CYS A 70 -17.77 -4.62 2.46
C CYS A 70 -17.77 -3.18 3.00
N PHE A 71 -16.71 -2.77 3.71
CA PHE A 71 -16.55 -1.38 4.15
C PHE A 71 -16.43 -0.42 2.97
N ALA A 72 -15.60 -0.75 1.98
CA ALA A 72 -15.43 0.06 0.79
C ALA A 72 -16.72 0.14 -0.06
N GLU A 73 -17.44 -0.97 -0.23
CA GLU A 73 -18.76 -1.02 -0.88
C GLU A 73 -19.75 -0.10 -0.18
N THR A 74 -19.83 -0.19 1.14
CA THR A 74 -20.71 0.65 1.95
C THR A 74 -20.35 2.13 1.80
N ALA A 75 -19.06 2.45 1.77
CA ALA A 75 -18.57 3.81 1.59
C ALA A 75 -18.91 4.41 0.23
N PHE A 76 -19.08 3.58 -0.82
CA PHE A 76 -19.36 4.03 -2.19
C PHE A 76 -20.78 3.72 -2.68
N ALA A 77 -21.66 3.22 -1.80
CA ALA A 77 -23.03 2.86 -2.14
C ALA A 77 -23.83 4.03 -2.74
N GLY A 78 -23.58 5.25 -2.26
CA GLY A 78 -24.20 6.49 -2.78
C GLY A 78 -23.55 7.05 -4.06
N GLY A 79 -22.59 6.34 -4.67
CA GLY A 79 -21.89 6.78 -5.88
C GLY A 79 -20.59 7.54 -5.62
N GLN A 80 -20.54 8.31 -4.53
CA GLN A 80 -19.34 9.01 -4.04
C GLN A 80 -18.89 8.43 -2.70
N TYR A 81 -17.65 8.72 -2.30
CA TYR A 81 -17.12 8.27 -1.01
C TYR A 81 -17.80 8.98 0.16
N ASP A 82 -18.45 8.20 1.02
CA ASP A 82 -19.03 8.62 2.29
C ASP A 82 -18.20 8.09 3.46
N PRO A 83 -17.36 8.94 4.10
CA PRO A 83 -16.53 8.55 5.23
C PRO A 83 -17.33 8.21 6.50
N GLU A 84 -18.58 8.68 6.61
CA GLU A 84 -19.44 8.40 7.75
C GLU A 84 -20.17 7.05 7.59
N ALA A 85 -20.57 6.70 6.36
CA ALA A 85 -21.09 5.37 6.05
C ALA A 85 -20.03 4.29 6.31
N GLU A 86 -18.78 4.51 5.87
CA GLU A 86 -17.67 3.60 6.14
C GLU A 86 -17.44 3.43 7.64
N TRP A 87 -17.33 4.55 8.37
CA TRP A 87 -17.11 4.55 9.80
C TRP A 87 -18.21 3.80 10.56
N LYS A 88 -19.48 4.02 10.20
CA LYS A 88 -20.62 3.30 10.80
C LYS A 88 -20.56 1.81 10.50
N ALA A 89 -20.15 1.39 9.32
CA ALA A 89 -19.98 -0.02 8.97
C ALA A 89 -18.86 -0.67 9.81
N GLN A 90 -17.71 -0.01 9.94
CA GLN A 90 -16.62 -0.47 10.80
C GLN A 90 -17.05 -0.56 12.26
N TYR A 91 -17.73 0.48 12.78
CA TYR A 91 -18.23 0.47 14.16
C TYR A 91 -19.25 -0.64 14.41
N ARG A 92 -20.18 -0.88 13.47
CA ARG A 92 -21.15 -2.00 13.59
C ARG A 92 -20.47 -3.35 13.70
N HIS A 93 -19.38 -3.54 12.96
CA HIS A 93 -18.62 -4.79 12.98
C HIS A 93 -17.77 -4.94 14.25
N PHE A 94 -16.90 -3.96 14.53
CA PHE A 94 -15.92 -4.08 15.61
C PHE A 94 -16.46 -3.68 16.99
N GLN A 95 -17.51 -2.87 17.06
CA GLN A 95 -18.03 -2.26 18.30
C GLN A 95 -16.96 -1.49 19.08
N VAL A 96 -15.94 -0.97 18.39
CA VAL A 96 -14.84 -0.18 18.95
C VAL A 96 -15.06 1.30 18.63
N LYS A 97 -15.34 2.10 19.66
CA LYS A 97 -15.41 3.56 19.53
C LYS A 97 -14.00 4.16 19.63
N THR A 98 -13.56 4.88 18.61
CA THR A 98 -12.28 5.58 18.55
C THR A 98 -12.38 6.85 17.71
N LYS A 99 -11.50 7.81 17.97
CA LYS A 99 -11.26 9.00 17.13
C LYS A 99 -10.42 8.69 15.90
N ARG A 100 -9.71 7.55 15.86
CA ARG A 100 -8.89 7.11 14.73
C ARG A 100 -9.76 6.36 13.72
N ARG A 101 -10.11 7.02 12.62
CA ARG A 101 -10.73 6.36 11.48
C ARG A 101 -9.68 5.56 10.72
N THR A 102 -10.05 4.38 10.23
CA THR A 102 -9.22 3.54 9.36
C THR A 102 -9.83 3.52 7.96
N PRO A 103 -9.67 4.58 7.16
CA PRO A 103 -10.36 4.70 5.88
C PRO A 103 -9.82 3.71 4.84
N PHE A 104 -10.65 3.34 3.86
CA PHE A 104 -10.26 2.44 2.77
C PHE A 104 -9.01 2.90 2.00
N TYR A 105 -8.79 4.22 1.91
CA TYR A 105 -7.65 4.83 1.21
C TYR A 105 -6.36 4.83 2.05
N GLY A 106 -6.39 4.30 3.28
CA GLY A 106 -5.19 4.07 4.08
C GLY A 106 -4.30 3.01 3.43
N TYR A 107 -2.97 3.13 3.64
CA TYR A 107 -1.98 2.24 3.02
C TYR A 107 -2.34 0.75 3.08
N TYR A 108 -2.56 0.23 4.29
CA TYR A 108 -2.81 -1.20 4.48
C TYR A 108 -4.18 -1.62 3.93
N SER A 109 -5.18 -0.73 3.98
CA SER A 109 -6.50 -0.99 3.40
C SER A 109 -6.41 -1.12 1.88
N VAL A 110 -5.77 -0.17 1.19
CA VAL A 110 -5.54 -0.27 -0.26
C VAL A 110 -4.70 -1.49 -0.62
N LEU A 111 -3.67 -1.78 0.18
CA LEU A 111 -2.82 -2.95 -0.03
C LEU A 111 -3.60 -4.27 0.06
N LEU A 112 -4.48 -4.40 1.05
CA LEU A 112 -5.36 -5.55 1.21
C LEU A 112 -6.40 -5.64 0.10
N LEU A 113 -7.02 -4.52 -0.27
CA LEU A 113 -8.00 -4.43 -1.37
C LEU A 113 -7.39 -4.73 -2.75
N THR A 114 -6.07 -4.79 -2.83
CA THR A 114 -5.31 -5.18 -4.04
C THR A 114 -4.52 -6.46 -3.84
N ALA A 115 -4.82 -7.25 -2.80
CA ALA A 115 -4.13 -8.53 -2.55
C ALA A 115 -4.37 -9.53 -3.69
N GLU A 116 -5.60 -9.58 -4.20
CA GLU A 116 -6.03 -10.46 -5.29
C GLU A 116 -6.66 -9.65 -6.44
N LYS A 117 -6.40 -10.06 -7.69
CA LYS A 117 -7.04 -9.46 -8.86
C LYS A 117 -8.51 -9.88 -8.94
N GLY A 118 -9.40 -8.93 -9.12
CA GLY A 118 -10.84 -9.21 -9.23
C GLY A 118 -11.56 -9.31 -7.88
N LEU A 119 -10.86 -9.06 -6.76
CA LEU A 119 -11.47 -8.97 -5.42
C LEU A 119 -12.62 -7.95 -5.38
N LEU A 120 -12.46 -6.84 -6.10
CA LEU A 120 -13.42 -5.76 -6.19
C LEU A 120 -14.24 -5.83 -7.49
N PRO A 121 -15.56 -5.55 -7.43
CA PRO A 121 -16.33 -5.30 -8.64
C PRO A 121 -15.68 -4.19 -9.48
N PRO A 122 -15.58 -4.32 -10.81
CA PRO A 122 -14.85 -3.36 -11.66
C PRO A 122 -15.27 -1.89 -11.46
N ALA A 123 -16.58 -1.65 -11.28
CA ALA A 123 -17.09 -0.30 -11.04
C ALA A 123 -16.65 0.30 -9.70
N LEU A 124 -16.53 -0.52 -8.65
CA LEU A 124 -16.02 -0.09 -7.35
C LEU A 124 -14.52 0.14 -7.39
N GLU A 125 -13.79 -0.77 -8.03
CA GLU A 125 -12.34 -0.67 -8.20
C GLU A 125 -11.96 0.66 -8.90
N GLN A 126 -12.66 1.00 -9.98
CA GLN A 126 -12.44 2.25 -10.70
C GLN A 126 -12.68 3.48 -9.80
N LYS A 127 -13.74 3.47 -8.98
CA LYS A 127 -14.05 4.57 -8.06
C LYS A 127 -12.98 4.73 -6.98
N ILE A 128 -12.52 3.62 -6.39
CA ILE A 128 -11.45 3.60 -5.38
C ILE A 128 -10.15 4.12 -5.97
N LEU A 129 -9.75 3.61 -7.14
CA LEU A 129 -8.53 4.04 -7.83
C LEU A 129 -8.59 5.53 -8.17
N ALA A 130 -9.67 6.00 -8.78
CA ALA A 130 -9.86 7.41 -9.12
C ALA A 130 -9.83 8.30 -7.86
N TYR A 131 -10.51 7.89 -6.78
CA TYR A 131 -10.48 8.63 -5.53
C TYR A 131 -9.06 8.75 -4.97
N CYS A 132 -8.32 7.63 -4.86
CA CYS A 132 -6.95 7.64 -4.36
C CYS A 132 -6.00 8.47 -5.23
N LEU A 133 -6.16 8.40 -6.56
CA LEU A 133 -5.34 9.17 -7.50
C LEU A 133 -5.55 10.69 -7.40
N HIS A 134 -6.79 11.13 -7.16
CA HIS A 134 -7.15 12.55 -7.18
C HIS A 134 -7.28 13.19 -5.80
N ARG A 135 -7.12 12.44 -4.71
CA ARG A 135 -7.20 12.96 -3.35
C ARG A 135 -6.08 13.96 -3.06
N GLU A 136 -6.45 15.19 -2.72
CA GLU A 136 -5.49 16.29 -2.48
C GLU A 136 -4.54 16.02 -1.31
N GLU A 137 -5.03 15.41 -0.24
CA GLU A 137 -4.24 15.09 0.95
C GLU A 137 -3.54 13.72 0.85
N GLY A 138 -3.52 13.11 -0.33
CA GLY A 138 -2.78 11.89 -0.65
C GLY A 138 -3.27 10.62 0.06
N MET A 139 -2.36 9.72 0.41
CA MET A 139 -2.61 8.51 1.19
C MET A 139 -1.73 8.51 2.43
N TYR A 140 -2.37 8.62 3.60
CA TYR A 140 -1.70 8.68 4.90
C TYR A 140 -0.73 7.50 5.10
N TYR A 141 0.41 7.77 5.76
CA TYR A 141 1.63 6.94 5.90
C TYR A 141 2.55 6.81 4.68
N ILE A 142 2.10 7.12 3.46
CA ILE A 142 2.93 6.94 2.26
C ILE A 142 3.28 8.27 1.62
N TYR A 143 2.28 9.05 1.26
CA TYR A 143 2.42 10.28 0.50
C TYR A 143 1.27 11.22 0.84
N ASP A 144 1.60 12.43 1.28
CA ASP A 144 0.68 13.40 1.85
C ASP A 144 0.18 14.45 0.84
N LYS A 145 0.30 14.15 -0.46
CA LYS A 145 -0.10 15.03 -1.56
C LYS A 145 -0.84 14.26 -2.64
N ASN A 146 -1.43 14.99 -3.58
CA ASN A 146 -2.17 14.44 -4.72
C ASN A 146 -1.30 13.56 -5.65
N PRO A 147 -1.57 12.23 -5.75
CA PRO A 147 -0.81 11.34 -6.63
C PRO A 147 -0.94 11.65 -8.13
N SER A 148 -2.00 12.35 -8.55
CA SER A 148 -2.18 12.73 -9.95
C SER A 148 -1.19 13.80 -10.43
N ARG A 149 -0.53 14.51 -9.51
CA ARG A 149 0.48 15.53 -9.83
C ARG A 149 1.83 14.87 -10.11
N LEU A 150 2.31 15.03 -11.34
CA LEU A 150 3.63 14.54 -11.75
C LEU A 150 4.74 15.24 -10.97
N LEU A 151 5.74 14.47 -10.54
CA LEU A 151 6.90 14.99 -9.84
C LEU A 151 8.19 14.69 -10.61
N PRO A 152 9.13 15.65 -10.68
CA PRO A 152 10.46 15.39 -11.20
C PRO A 152 11.27 14.54 -10.20
N ILE A 153 12.19 13.72 -10.69
CA ILE A 153 13.05 12.89 -9.82
C ILE A 153 13.95 13.72 -8.89
N THR A 154 14.21 14.97 -9.25
CA THR A 154 14.97 15.93 -8.43
C THR A 154 14.24 16.30 -7.13
N ALA A 155 12.92 16.12 -7.06
CA ALA A 155 12.13 16.22 -5.82
C ALA A 155 12.26 14.94 -4.98
N THR A 156 13.49 14.49 -4.72
CA THR A 156 13.87 13.16 -4.22
C THR A 156 12.90 12.51 -3.22
N LYS A 157 12.61 13.21 -2.11
CA LYS A 157 11.76 12.68 -1.04
C LYS A 157 10.35 12.45 -1.55
N ASP A 158 9.78 13.48 -2.17
CA ASP A 158 8.39 13.44 -2.64
C ASP A 158 8.24 12.49 -3.82
N PHE A 159 9.21 12.43 -4.73
CA PHE A 159 9.21 11.47 -5.84
C PHE A 159 9.23 10.02 -5.35
N TYR A 160 10.06 9.71 -4.34
CA TYR A 160 10.09 8.36 -3.75
C TYR A 160 8.72 7.97 -3.16
N HIS A 161 8.12 8.85 -2.37
CA HIS A 161 6.83 8.60 -1.73
C HIS A 161 5.68 8.54 -2.76
N TRP A 162 5.70 9.43 -3.75
CA TRP A 162 4.78 9.46 -4.88
C TRP A 162 4.85 8.17 -5.68
N LEU A 163 6.06 7.72 -6.05
CA LEU A 163 6.21 6.48 -6.80
C LEU A 163 5.78 5.26 -5.99
N ARG A 164 6.06 5.23 -4.67
CA ARG A 164 5.54 4.17 -3.79
C ARG A 164 4.02 4.11 -3.78
N THR A 165 3.35 5.27 -3.73
CA THR A 165 1.90 5.34 -3.85
C THR A 165 1.44 4.77 -5.19
N LEU A 166 2.05 5.19 -6.30
CA LEU A 166 1.70 4.67 -7.63
C LEU A 166 1.95 3.18 -7.77
N THR A 167 3.00 2.62 -7.16
CA THR A 167 3.26 1.16 -7.17
C THR A 167 2.15 0.36 -6.47
N ILE A 168 1.50 0.93 -5.47
CA ILE A 168 0.38 0.28 -4.79
C ILE A 168 -0.88 0.42 -5.66
N LEU A 169 -1.13 1.62 -6.17
CA LEU A 169 -2.28 1.88 -7.05
C LEU A 169 -2.19 1.10 -8.37
N SER A 170 -0.98 0.77 -8.84
CA SER A 170 -0.78 -0.02 -10.06
C SER A 170 -1.17 -1.49 -9.94
N ARG A 171 -1.55 -1.93 -8.73
CA ARG A 171 -2.04 -3.28 -8.47
C ARG A 171 -3.52 -3.44 -8.82
N PHE A 172 -4.29 -2.34 -8.85
CA PHE A 172 -5.68 -2.36 -9.32
C PHE A 172 -5.72 -2.71 -10.81
N ALA A 173 -6.70 -3.51 -11.24
CA ALA A 173 -6.85 -3.86 -12.65
C ALA A 173 -7.13 -2.61 -13.51
N GLY A 174 -7.87 -1.64 -12.99
CA GLY A 174 -8.15 -0.36 -13.63
C GLY A 174 -6.92 0.52 -13.89
N TRP A 175 -5.74 0.20 -13.33
CA TRP A 175 -4.50 0.94 -13.56
C TRP A 175 -4.10 1.03 -15.03
N GLU A 176 -4.48 0.05 -15.85
CA GLU A 176 -4.09 0.00 -17.26
C GLU A 176 -4.49 1.28 -18.02
N GLN A 177 -5.58 1.95 -17.62
CA GLN A 177 -6.02 3.22 -18.19
C GLN A 177 -5.04 4.38 -17.95
N TYR A 178 -4.27 4.33 -16.87
CA TYR A 178 -3.36 5.39 -16.43
C TYR A 178 -1.89 5.06 -16.70
N LYS A 179 -1.59 3.79 -16.94
CA LYS A 179 -0.24 3.25 -17.02
C LYS A 179 0.66 4.00 -18.00
N SER A 180 0.20 4.24 -19.23
CA SER A 180 1.01 4.92 -20.26
C SER A 180 1.43 6.32 -19.83
N PHE A 181 0.52 7.09 -19.22
CA PHE A 181 0.78 8.45 -18.74
C PHE A 181 1.90 8.47 -17.69
N TYR A 182 1.77 7.68 -16.63
CA TYR A 182 2.76 7.65 -15.54
C TYR A 182 4.07 6.98 -15.95
N TYR A 183 4.01 5.89 -16.72
CA TYR A 183 5.21 5.16 -17.13
C TYR A 183 6.06 6.02 -18.07
N ASN A 184 5.44 6.72 -19.03
CA ASN A 184 6.17 7.62 -19.93
C ASN A 184 6.84 8.76 -19.14
N TRP A 185 6.14 9.35 -18.17
CA TRP A 185 6.73 10.38 -17.32
C TRP A 185 7.96 9.86 -16.56
N VAL A 186 7.83 8.72 -15.88
CA VAL A 186 8.93 8.12 -15.12
C VAL A 186 10.09 7.72 -16.03
N TRP A 187 9.80 7.19 -17.22
CA TRP A 187 10.79 6.84 -18.24
C TRP A 187 11.62 8.03 -18.71
N GLN A 188 11.02 9.22 -18.78
CA GLN A 188 11.70 10.46 -19.15
C GLN A 188 12.61 11.02 -18.04
N GLN A 189 12.52 10.53 -16.80
CA GLN A 189 13.35 11.00 -15.67
C GLN A 189 14.76 10.39 -15.64
N ARG A 190 15.19 9.67 -16.68
CA ARG A 190 16.53 9.06 -16.73
C ARG A 190 17.61 10.11 -16.97
N ASN A 191 18.80 9.81 -16.48
CA ASN A 191 20.01 10.54 -16.80
C ASN A 191 20.54 10.18 -18.20
N ALA A 192 21.64 10.82 -18.62
CA ALA A 192 22.26 10.60 -19.93
C ALA A 192 22.71 9.14 -20.17
N ASP A 193 22.97 8.40 -19.10
CA ASP A 193 23.39 6.99 -19.15
C ASP A 193 22.18 6.03 -19.21
N GLY A 194 20.94 6.55 -19.21
CA GLY A 194 19.72 5.74 -19.24
C GLY A 194 19.31 5.14 -17.89
N PHE A 195 19.85 5.64 -16.77
CA PHE A 195 19.51 5.21 -15.42
C PHE A 195 18.79 6.29 -14.61
N TRP A 196 18.27 5.94 -13.44
CA TRP A 196 17.67 6.91 -12.52
C TRP A 196 18.57 7.15 -11.32
N ASP A 197 18.62 8.41 -10.87
CA ASP A 197 19.37 8.80 -9.69
C ASP A 197 18.48 9.68 -8.79
N LEU A 198 18.12 9.17 -7.61
CA LEU A 198 17.37 9.93 -6.62
C LEU A 198 18.20 11.01 -5.92
N MET A 199 19.51 11.10 -6.17
CA MET A 199 20.47 12.09 -5.63
C MET A 199 20.71 12.01 -4.12
N LYS A 200 19.66 11.88 -3.31
CA LYS A 200 19.71 11.73 -1.85
C LYS A 200 18.98 10.46 -1.44
N LYS A 201 19.39 9.87 -0.32
CA LYS A 201 18.69 8.71 0.25
C LYS A 201 17.34 9.16 0.82
N PRO A 202 16.20 8.67 0.31
CA PRO A 202 14.91 8.94 0.95
C PRO A 202 14.82 8.22 2.30
N ARG A 203 13.98 8.73 3.20
CA ARG A 203 13.69 8.03 4.46
C ARG A 203 12.75 6.85 4.16
N GLY A 204 13.31 5.66 4.01
CA GLY A 204 12.56 4.42 3.73
C GLY A 204 13.45 3.22 3.41
N HIS A 205 12.81 2.09 3.07
CA HIS A 205 13.45 0.79 2.81
C HIS A 205 13.86 0.61 1.34
N LEU A 206 14.61 1.58 0.81
CA LEU A 206 15.02 1.58 -0.60
C LEU A 206 16.39 0.95 -0.85
N GLN A 207 17.23 0.92 0.19
CA GLN A 207 18.63 0.57 0.04
C GLN A 207 18.81 -0.95 -0.04
N LEU A 208 19.29 -1.41 -1.20
CA LEU A 208 19.68 -2.80 -1.47
C LEU A 208 21.19 -2.98 -1.33
N SER A 209 21.96 -1.95 -1.71
CA SER A 209 23.42 -1.93 -1.59
C SER A 209 23.87 -1.61 -0.16
N ASP A 210 25.08 -1.99 0.25
CA ASP A 210 25.61 -1.72 1.60
C ASP A 210 25.74 -0.22 1.93
N SER A 211 25.90 0.63 0.91
CA SER A 211 26.05 2.08 1.10
C SER A 211 25.59 2.88 -0.11
N TRP A 212 24.86 3.96 0.16
CA TRP A 212 24.47 5.00 -0.80
C TRP A 212 25.49 6.15 -0.91
N ARG A 213 26.61 6.08 -0.17
CA ARG A 213 27.68 7.09 -0.25
C ARG A 213 28.35 7.09 -1.62
N THR A 214 28.41 5.93 -2.28
CA THR A 214 28.93 5.82 -3.64
C THR A 214 27.82 6.11 -4.64
N ARG A 215 28.13 6.95 -5.65
CA ARG A 215 27.19 7.31 -6.71
C ARG A 215 26.66 6.08 -7.45
N LYS A 216 27.54 5.11 -7.74
CA LYS A 216 27.19 3.87 -8.44
C LYS A 216 26.08 3.09 -7.72
N ASN A 217 26.23 2.82 -6.43
CA ASN A 217 25.25 2.06 -5.66
C ASN A 217 23.90 2.79 -5.57
N ARG A 218 23.94 4.11 -5.40
CA ARG A 218 22.73 4.94 -5.38
C ARG A 218 21.95 4.85 -6.70
N ILE A 219 22.64 4.92 -7.84
CA ILE A 219 22.03 4.79 -9.17
C ILE A 219 21.42 3.40 -9.35
N ILE A 220 22.13 2.35 -8.94
CA ILE A 220 21.64 0.96 -9.01
C ILE A 220 20.35 0.81 -8.20
N ASP A 221 20.37 1.16 -6.91
CA ASP A 221 19.21 1.00 -6.03
C ASP A 221 18.02 1.86 -6.49
N SER A 222 18.27 3.11 -6.92
CA SER A 222 17.24 3.99 -7.48
C SER A 222 16.61 3.39 -8.74
N SER A 223 17.44 2.85 -9.63
CA SER A 223 16.99 2.26 -10.89
C SER A 223 16.21 0.97 -10.65
N ILE A 224 16.64 0.09 -9.74
CA ILE A 224 15.91 -1.14 -9.39
C ILE A 224 14.52 -0.79 -8.86
N PHE A 225 14.42 0.17 -7.95
CA PHE A 225 13.13 0.62 -7.41
C PHE A 225 12.18 1.15 -8.48
N ILE A 226 12.67 1.99 -9.39
CA ILE A 226 11.86 2.53 -10.48
C ILE A 226 11.48 1.44 -11.49
N LEU A 227 12.40 0.54 -11.82
CA LEU A 227 12.12 -0.58 -12.72
C LEU A 227 11.09 -1.55 -12.13
N ARG A 228 11.03 -1.74 -10.81
CA ARG A 228 9.96 -2.53 -10.17
C ARG A 228 8.58 -1.93 -10.43
N PHE A 229 8.45 -0.61 -10.33
CA PHE A 229 7.21 0.08 -10.71
C PHE A 229 6.90 -0.11 -12.20
N LEU A 230 7.86 0.14 -13.09
CA LEU A 230 7.66 0.08 -14.54
C LEU A 230 7.40 -1.32 -15.10
N THR A 231 7.86 -2.37 -14.41
CA THR A 231 7.65 -3.76 -14.85
C THR A 231 6.40 -4.39 -14.25
N ASN A 232 5.68 -3.66 -13.38
CA ASN A 232 4.52 -4.12 -12.62
C ASN A 232 4.70 -5.53 -12.01
N LYS A 233 5.92 -5.89 -11.61
CA LYS A 233 6.19 -7.18 -10.98
C LYS A 233 5.74 -7.11 -9.52
N PRO A 234 4.78 -7.94 -9.09
CA PRO A 234 4.47 -8.06 -7.67
C PRO A 234 5.68 -8.68 -6.98
N GLY A 235 6.48 -7.87 -6.29
CA GLY A 235 7.65 -8.34 -5.56
C GLY A 235 8.29 -7.25 -4.72
N TYR A 236 8.44 -7.54 -3.43
CA TYR A 236 9.07 -6.74 -2.36
C TYR A 236 10.14 -5.76 -2.81
#